data_AF-A0A136L2N6-F1
#
_entry.id   AF-A0A136L2N6-F1
#
_cell.length_a   1.000
_cell.length_b   1.000
_cell.length_c   1.000
_cell.angle_alpha   90.00
_cell.angle_beta   90.00
_cell.angle_gamma   90.00
#
_symmetry.space_group_name_H-M   'P 1'
#
loop_
_entity.id
_entity.type
_entity.pdbx_description
1 polymer ?
#
loop_
_entity_poly.entity_id
_entity_poly.type
_entity_poly.pdbx_seq_one_letter_code
_entity_poly.pdbx_strand_id
1 'polypeptide(L)'
;MNKINFQKVLGLVFLMFVMVACGNNQQANQINTESSNTQIVSGTDEVQVIISGGYELDPRDNGRPVILIASALGVPEEVFREAFSHVNPAGAGSSPSEEQAQANKAALMNVLAPYGVTNDYLDEVSNYYRYNRSAGETWPQILL
;
A
#
# COMPACT_ATOMS: atom_id res chain seq x y z
N MET A 1 10.26 17.45 48.55
CA MET A 1 10.71 16.53 49.62
C MET A 1 9.79 15.32 49.64
N ASN A 2 10.34 14.12 49.42
CA ASN A 2 10.12 12.89 50.20
C ASN A 2 10.76 11.71 49.46
N LYS A 3 12.01 11.43 49.84
CA LYS A 3 12.71 10.17 49.55
C LYS A 3 12.66 9.36 50.85
N ILE A 4 12.20 8.12 50.79
CA ILE A 4 12.50 7.12 51.83
C ILE A 4 12.98 5.87 51.11
N ASN A 5 14.24 5.53 51.34
CA ASN A 5 14.94 4.37 50.80
C ASN A 5 15.26 3.41 51.94
N PHE A 6 15.61 2.19 51.51
CA PHE A 6 16.78 1.45 51.98
C PHE A 6 16.62 0.48 53.16
N GLN A 7 16.55 -0.79 52.77
CA GLN A 7 17.28 -1.93 53.35
C GLN A 7 16.85 -2.51 54.71
N LYS A 8 17.06 -3.83 54.76
CA LYS A 8 17.14 -4.74 55.92
C LYS A 8 15.86 -5.45 56.32
N VAL A 9 15.48 -6.49 55.56
CA VAL A 9 15.11 -7.83 56.09
C VAL A 9 15.45 -8.82 54.96
N LEU A 10 16.63 -9.44 54.97
CA LEU A 10 16.82 -10.86 55.35
C LEU A 10 16.24 -11.79 54.26
N GLY A 11 17.01 -12.44 53.35
CA GLY A 11 18.21 -13.24 53.57
C GLY A 11 17.82 -14.63 54.10
N LEU A 12 18.14 -15.72 53.36
CA LEU A 12 17.73 -17.13 53.53
C LEU A 12 16.27 -17.41 53.11
N VAL A 13 15.93 -18.39 52.26
CA VAL A 13 16.38 -19.79 52.25
C VAL A 13 16.46 -20.33 50.81
N PHE A 14 17.58 -20.99 50.55
CA PHE A 14 17.93 -21.79 49.37
C PHE A 14 17.74 -23.27 49.75
N LEU A 15 16.83 -24.02 49.11
CA LEU A 15 16.84 -25.50 48.98
C LEU A 15 15.60 -25.93 48.16
N MET A 16 15.69 -26.26 46.86
CA MET A 16 16.06 -27.55 46.26
C MET A 16 15.19 -28.75 46.71
N PHE A 17 14.27 -29.21 45.85
CA PHE A 17 13.80 -30.62 45.66
C PHE A 17 12.97 -30.67 44.35
N VAL A 18 13.57 -31.02 43.19
CA VAL A 18 13.67 -32.35 42.55
C VAL A 18 12.41 -32.81 41.78
N MET A 19 12.60 -32.84 40.46
CA MET A 19 12.00 -33.65 39.38
C MET A 19 10.63 -34.33 39.54
N VAL A 20 9.75 -34.03 38.57
CA VAL A 20 9.01 -35.07 37.82
C VAL A 20 9.10 -34.74 36.33
N ALA A 21 9.68 -35.66 35.57
CA ALA A 21 9.67 -35.69 34.11
C ALA A 21 8.44 -36.47 33.63
N CYS A 22 7.83 -36.02 32.53
CA CYS A 22 7.39 -36.82 31.38
C CYS A 22 6.48 -35.96 30.46
N GLY A 23 6.81 -35.94 29.16
CA GLY A 23 5.83 -35.61 28.13
C GLY A 23 6.21 -34.44 27.22
N ASN A 24 7.06 -34.71 26.24
CA ASN A 24 7.30 -33.85 25.08
C ASN A 24 5.99 -33.52 24.36
N ASN A 25 5.79 -32.25 24.00
CA ASN A 25 5.18 -31.92 22.73
C ASN A 25 5.74 -30.59 22.22
N GLN A 26 6.65 -30.71 21.26
CA GLN A 26 7.13 -29.60 20.46
C GLN A 26 6.13 -29.38 19.33
N GLN A 27 5.79 -28.12 19.07
CA GLN A 27 5.61 -27.66 17.70
C GLN A 27 6.06 -26.20 17.63
N ALA A 28 7.35 -26.08 17.31
CA ALA A 28 7.91 -24.90 16.67
C ALA A 28 7.10 -24.63 15.40
N ASN A 29 6.63 -23.40 15.27
CA ASN A 29 5.93 -22.92 14.08
C ASN A 29 6.96 -22.89 12.93
N GLN A 30 6.91 -23.91 12.08
CA GLN A 30 7.79 -24.04 10.92
C GLN A 30 7.36 -23.03 9.85
N ILE A 31 8.33 -22.22 9.44
CA ILE A 31 8.34 -21.50 8.18
C ILE A 31 8.31 -22.59 7.09
N ASN A 32 7.12 -22.83 6.53
CA ASN A 32 6.99 -23.66 5.35
C ASN A 32 7.49 -22.86 4.15
N THR A 33 8.80 -22.97 3.91
CA THR A 33 9.37 -22.93 2.56
C THR A 33 8.90 -24.18 1.84
N GLU A 34 7.70 -24.12 1.26
CA GLU A 34 7.22 -25.16 0.37
C GLU A 34 7.99 -25.09 -0.93
N SER A 35 8.74 -26.17 -1.12
CA SER A 35 9.49 -26.53 -2.30
C SER A 35 8.65 -26.34 -3.56
N SER A 36 9.20 -25.57 -4.49
CA SER A 36 8.80 -25.53 -5.89
C SER A 36 8.85 -26.96 -6.45
N ASN A 37 7.70 -27.63 -6.49
CA ASN A 37 7.52 -28.84 -7.28
C ASN A 37 7.38 -28.41 -8.74
N THR A 38 8.51 -28.31 -9.44
CA THR A 38 8.53 -28.11 -10.89
C THR A 38 8.01 -29.38 -11.55
N GLN A 39 6.69 -29.47 -11.70
CA GLN A 39 6.10 -30.40 -12.66
C GLN A 39 6.30 -29.80 -14.05
N ILE A 40 7.25 -30.38 -14.80
CA ILE A 40 7.32 -30.23 -16.25
C ILE A 40 6.08 -30.93 -16.82
N VAL A 41 4.99 -30.20 -17.00
CA VAL A 41 3.88 -30.62 -17.85
C VAL A 41 4.22 -30.24 -19.28
N SER A 42 4.76 -31.21 -20.03
CA SER A 42 4.75 -31.15 -21.48
C SER A 42 3.34 -31.50 -21.96
N GLY A 43 2.55 -30.46 -22.20
CA GLY A 43 1.25 -30.51 -22.86
C GLY A 43 0.86 -29.11 -23.31
N THR A 44 0.57 -28.92 -24.59
CA THR A 44 -0.01 -27.68 -25.13
C THR A 44 -1.50 -27.64 -24.79
N ASP A 45 -1.81 -27.66 -23.50
CA ASP A 45 -3.13 -27.37 -22.98
C ASP A 45 -3.08 -25.94 -22.44
N GLU A 46 -3.87 -25.05 -23.02
CA GLU A 46 -3.94 -23.64 -22.59
C GLU A 46 -4.39 -23.59 -21.13
N VAL A 47 -3.45 -23.30 -20.22
CA VAL A 47 -3.76 -23.10 -18.80
C VAL A 47 -4.39 -21.72 -18.64
N GLN A 48 -5.69 -21.68 -18.32
CA GLN A 48 -6.36 -20.44 -17.96
C GLN A 48 -5.90 -20.00 -16.57
N VAL A 49 -5.07 -18.97 -16.51
CA VAL A 49 -4.66 -18.30 -15.27
C VAL A 49 -5.63 -17.14 -15.01
N ILE A 50 -6.39 -17.22 -13.92
CA ILE A 50 -7.23 -16.10 -13.44
C ILE A 50 -6.47 -15.39 -12.33
N ILE A 51 -6.09 -14.13 -12.57
CA ILE A 51 -5.50 -13.25 -11.56
C ILE A 51 -6.63 -12.40 -10.96
N SER A 52 -6.93 -12.60 -9.68
CA SER A 52 -8.08 -11.99 -8.99
C SER A 52 -7.74 -10.82 -8.06
N GLY A 53 -6.48 -10.34 -8.06
CA GLY A 53 -5.99 -9.25 -7.19
C GLY A 53 -4.95 -8.37 -7.90
N GLY A 54 -4.31 -7.47 -7.14
CA GLY A 54 -3.36 -6.47 -7.70
C GLY A 54 -4.02 -5.13 -8.02
N TYR A 55 -5.24 -4.92 -7.54
CA TYR A 55 -6.03 -3.69 -7.70
C TYR A 55 -6.08 -2.87 -6.42
N GLU A 56 -5.31 -3.26 -5.42
CA GLU A 56 -5.32 -2.65 -4.12
C GLU A 56 -4.67 -1.27 -4.22
N LEU A 57 -5.46 -0.25 -3.91
CA LEU A 57 -4.98 1.11 -3.72
C LEU A 57 -4.76 1.36 -2.25
N ASP A 58 -3.93 2.33 -1.93
CA ASP A 58 -3.77 2.77 -0.55
C ASP A 58 -5.13 3.29 -0.02
N PRO A 59 -5.62 2.77 1.13
CA PRO A 59 -6.86 3.24 1.72
C PRO A 59 -6.90 4.75 1.97
N ARG A 60 -5.73 5.39 2.21
CA ARG A 60 -5.59 6.83 2.41
C ARG A 60 -6.03 7.63 1.18
N ASP A 61 -5.91 7.05 0.00
CA ASP A 61 -6.19 7.71 -1.27
C ASP A 61 -7.68 7.64 -1.66
N ASN A 62 -8.53 7.11 -0.76
CA ASN A 62 -9.98 6.98 -0.93
C ASN A 62 -10.36 6.32 -2.26
N GLY A 63 -9.49 5.42 -2.73
CA GLY A 63 -9.68 4.75 -3.99
C GLY A 63 -9.19 5.44 -5.24
N ARG A 64 -8.43 6.53 -5.13
CA ARG A 64 -7.76 7.12 -6.29
C ARG A 64 -6.45 6.39 -6.58
N PRO A 65 -6.08 6.22 -7.86
CA PRO A 65 -4.88 5.48 -8.27
C PRO A 65 -3.61 6.33 -8.11
N VAL A 66 -3.40 6.91 -6.93
CA VAL A 66 -2.30 7.85 -6.62
C VAL A 66 -0.94 7.21 -6.89
N ILE A 67 -0.72 5.98 -6.40
CA ILE A 67 0.53 5.25 -6.62
C ILE A 67 0.85 5.03 -8.10
N LEU A 68 -0.15 4.73 -8.92
CA LEU A 68 0.02 4.48 -10.36
C LEU A 68 0.36 5.76 -11.11
N ILE A 69 -0.36 6.84 -10.82
CA ILE A 69 -0.11 8.13 -11.45
C ILE A 69 1.26 8.67 -11.01
N ALA A 70 1.59 8.61 -9.72
CA ALA A 70 2.89 9.06 -9.20
C ALA A 70 4.06 8.31 -9.86
N SER A 71 3.93 6.98 -9.96
CA SER A 71 4.92 6.12 -10.60
C SER A 71 5.09 6.45 -12.09
N ALA A 72 3.98 6.64 -12.81
CA ALA A 72 4.01 7.03 -14.22
C ALA A 72 4.64 8.42 -14.42
N LEU A 73 4.35 9.38 -13.55
CA LEU A 73 4.93 10.73 -13.60
C LEU A 73 6.39 10.79 -13.13
N GLY A 74 6.93 9.70 -12.56
CA GLY A 74 8.30 9.67 -12.03
C GLY A 74 8.49 10.49 -10.75
N VAL A 75 7.44 10.67 -9.95
CA VAL A 75 7.48 11.43 -8.68
C VAL A 75 7.21 10.52 -7.48
N PRO A 76 7.74 10.83 -6.27
CA PRO A 76 7.36 10.11 -5.07
C PRO A 76 5.86 10.20 -4.79
N GLU A 77 5.25 9.12 -4.32
CA GLU A 77 3.81 9.06 -4.02
C GLU A 77 3.38 10.15 -3.04
N GLU A 78 4.19 10.41 -1.99
CA GLU A 78 3.89 11.44 -0.99
C GLU A 78 3.91 12.86 -1.59
N VAL A 79 4.74 13.10 -2.61
CA VAL A 79 4.76 14.38 -3.34
C VAL A 79 3.48 14.54 -4.16
N PHE A 80 3.06 13.48 -4.84
CA PHE A 80 1.82 13.51 -5.62
C PHE A 80 0.58 13.62 -4.72
N ARG A 81 0.58 12.95 -3.57
CA ARG A 81 -0.47 13.06 -2.55
C ARG A 81 -0.57 14.48 -2.02
N GLU A 82 0.56 15.14 -1.79
CA GLU A 82 0.59 16.55 -1.41
C GLU A 82 0.09 17.46 -2.55
N ALA A 83 0.45 17.20 -3.81
CA ALA A 83 -0.13 17.95 -4.93
C ALA A 83 -1.67 17.80 -4.96
N PHE A 84 -2.16 16.57 -4.74
CA PHE A 84 -3.59 16.27 -4.69
C PHE A 84 -4.31 16.78 -3.45
N SER A 85 -3.62 17.11 -2.35
CA SER A 85 -4.25 17.69 -1.17
C SER A 85 -4.78 19.11 -1.45
N HIS A 86 -4.21 19.77 -2.46
CA HIS A 86 -4.58 21.12 -2.89
C HIS A 86 -5.69 21.18 -3.94
N VAL A 87 -6.12 20.03 -4.50
CA VAL A 87 -7.21 20.02 -5.49
C VAL A 87 -8.58 19.97 -4.82
N ASN A 88 -9.54 20.67 -5.42
CA ASN A 88 -10.94 20.60 -5.06
C ASN A 88 -11.70 19.81 -6.14
N PRO A 89 -11.85 18.48 -6.03
CA PRO A 89 -12.52 17.67 -7.04
C PRO A 89 -14.02 17.97 -7.11
N ALA A 90 -14.63 17.64 -8.26
CA ALA A 90 -16.08 17.63 -8.36
C ALA A 90 -16.70 16.57 -7.43
N GLY A 91 -17.98 16.76 -7.09
CA GLY A 91 -18.72 15.76 -6.34
C GLY A 91 -18.74 14.40 -7.04
N ALA A 92 -18.93 13.32 -6.28
CA ALA A 92 -19.02 11.99 -6.85
C ALA A 92 -20.14 11.94 -7.92
N GLY A 93 -19.81 11.45 -9.11
CA GLY A 93 -20.76 11.35 -10.23
C GLY A 93 -20.98 12.65 -11.03
N SER A 94 -20.24 13.72 -10.74
CA SER A 94 -20.26 14.94 -11.55
C SER A 94 -18.88 15.28 -12.15
N SER A 95 -18.92 16.06 -13.22
CA SER A 95 -17.71 16.63 -13.85
C SER A 95 -17.41 18.00 -13.25
N PRO A 96 -16.13 18.38 -13.10
CA PRO A 96 -15.77 19.73 -12.68
C PRO A 96 -16.19 20.75 -13.74
N SER A 97 -16.45 21.99 -13.32
CA SER A 97 -16.52 23.11 -14.27
C SER A 97 -15.14 23.35 -14.91
N GLU A 98 -15.10 24.06 -16.03
CA GLU A 98 -13.84 24.41 -16.69
C GLU A 98 -12.91 25.22 -15.77
N GLU A 99 -13.47 26.21 -15.08
CA GLU A 99 -12.73 27.02 -14.09
C GLU A 99 -12.18 26.16 -12.94
N GLN A 100 -12.98 25.23 -12.40
CA GLN A 100 -12.55 24.32 -11.35
C GLN A 100 -11.45 23.38 -11.83
N ALA A 101 -11.57 22.86 -13.06
CA ALA A 101 -10.54 22.02 -13.67
C ALA A 101 -9.22 22.79 -13.83
N GLN A 102 -9.28 24.04 -14.30
CA GLN A 102 -8.10 24.88 -14.47
C GLN A 102 -7.46 25.26 -13.13
N ALA A 103 -8.26 25.57 -12.09
CA ALA A 103 -7.76 25.84 -10.75
C ALA A 103 -7.07 24.62 -10.12
N ASN A 104 -7.68 23.44 -10.23
CA ASN A 104 -7.09 22.20 -9.75
C ASN A 104 -5.77 21.88 -10.48
N LYS A 105 -5.76 22.10 -11.79
CA LYS A 105 -4.57 21.90 -12.60
C LYS A 105 -3.43 22.84 -12.21
N ALA A 106 -3.72 24.11 -11.98
CA ALA A 106 -2.74 25.06 -11.45
C ALA A 106 -2.19 24.62 -10.08
N ALA A 107 -3.05 24.14 -9.18
CA ALA A 107 -2.63 23.64 -7.87
C ALA A 107 -1.68 22.43 -7.98
N LEU A 108 -1.98 21.46 -8.85
CA LEU A 108 -1.11 20.32 -9.11
C LEU A 108 0.26 20.76 -9.66
N MET A 109 0.25 21.66 -10.65
CA MET A 109 1.49 22.11 -11.31
C MET A 109 2.41 22.89 -10.38
N ASN A 110 1.88 23.59 -9.37
CA ASN A 110 2.70 24.28 -8.37
C ASN A 110 3.63 23.33 -7.59
N VAL A 111 3.20 22.08 -7.37
CA VAL A 111 3.97 21.06 -6.65
C VAL A 111 4.79 20.19 -7.61
N LEU A 112 4.23 19.87 -8.77
CA LEU A 112 4.80 18.86 -9.69
C LEU A 112 5.79 19.45 -10.71
N ALA A 113 5.66 20.72 -11.10
CA ALA A 113 6.57 21.34 -12.06
C ALA A 113 8.07 21.27 -11.67
N PRO A 114 8.46 21.44 -10.38
CA PRO A 114 9.85 21.26 -9.94
C PRO A 114 10.43 19.86 -10.19
N TYR A 115 9.57 18.85 -10.37
CA TYR A 115 9.97 17.47 -10.67
C TYR A 115 10.03 17.20 -12.19
N GLY A 116 9.85 18.21 -13.04
CA GLY A 116 9.89 18.08 -14.49
C GLY A 116 8.59 17.59 -15.11
N VAL A 117 7.52 17.47 -14.33
CA VAL A 117 6.18 17.14 -14.85
C VAL A 117 5.66 18.31 -15.68
N THR A 118 5.19 18.01 -16.89
CA THR A 118 4.52 19.00 -17.74
C THR A 118 3.01 18.88 -17.62
N ASN A 119 2.36 19.95 -18.03
CA ASN A 119 0.91 20.04 -18.09
C ASN A 119 0.27 18.93 -18.94
N ASP A 120 0.85 18.72 -20.13
CA ASP A 120 0.33 17.77 -21.11
C ASP A 120 0.58 16.34 -20.64
N TYR A 121 1.74 16.08 -20.01
CA TYR A 121 2.06 14.77 -19.47
C TYR A 121 1.19 14.40 -18.26
N LEU A 122 0.90 15.38 -17.39
CA LEU A 122 -0.04 15.20 -16.29
C LEU A 122 -1.44 14.83 -16.80
N ASP A 123 -1.92 15.52 -17.84
CA ASP A 123 -3.22 15.23 -18.45
C ASP A 123 -3.25 13.83 -19.08
N GLU A 124 -2.22 13.48 -19.84
CA GLU A 124 -2.08 12.17 -20.49
C GLU A 124 -2.20 11.04 -19.46
N VAL A 125 -1.35 11.09 -18.42
CA VAL A 125 -1.32 10.05 -17.38
C VAL A 125 -2.62 10.05 -16.56
N SER A 126 -3.13 11.22 -16.18
CA SER A 126 -4.37 11.30 -15.38
C SER A 126 -5.59 10.77 -16.16
N ASN A 127 -5.64 11.01 -17.47
CA ASN A 127 -6.70 10.48 -18.32
C ASN A 127 -6.56 8.98 -18.52
N TYR A 128 -5.33 8.46 -18.65
CA TYR A 128 -5.08 7.02 -18.78
C TYR A 128 -5.59 6.23 -17.56
N TYR A 129 -5.36 6.74 -16.34
CA TYR A 129 -5.81 6.08 -15.10
C TYR A 129 -7.22 6.49 -14.65
N ARG A 130 -7.96 7.26 -15.46
CA ARG A 130 -9.33 7.64 -15.14
C ARG A 130 -10.24 6.42 -15.24
N TYR A 131 -11.01 6.17 -14.18
CA TYR A 131 -11.97 5.07 -14.16
C TYR A 131 -13.20 5.44 -13.34
N ASN A 132 -14.35 4.85 -13.67
CA ASN A 132 -15.58 5.00 -12.92
C ASN A 132 -15.80 3.82 -11.96
N ARG A 133 -15.37 4.01 -10.70
CA ARG A 133 -15.60 3.04 -9.62
C ARG A 133 -17.07 2.66 -9.46
N SER A 134 -17.98 3.62 -9.56
CA SER A 134 -19.42 3.38 -9.36
C SER A 134 -20.02 2.51 -10.47
N ALA A 135 -19.38 2.46 -11.64
CA ALA A 135 -19.77 1.57 -12.74
C ALA A 135 -19.04 0.21 -12.71
N GLY A 136 -18.20 -0.04 -11.69
CA GLY A 136 -17.38 -1.26 -11.61
C GLY A 136 -16.20 -1.28 -12.58
N GLU A 137 -15.82 -0.13 -13.16
CA GLU A 137 -14.65 -0.02 -14.03
C GLU A 137 -13.35 -0.14 -13.21
N THR A 138 -12.27 -0.53 -13.89
CA THR A 138 -10.90 -0.49 -13.36
C THR A 138 -9.99 0.25 -14.34
N TRP A 139 -8.86 0.76 -13.87
CA TRP A 139 -7.88 1.39 -14.76
C TRP A 139 -7.23 0.35 -15.69
N PRO A 140 -6.64 0.77 -16.83
CA PRO A 140 -5.93 -0.14 -17.73
C PRO A 140 -4.78 -0.88 -17.03
N GLN A 141 -4.64 -2.17 -17.31
CA GLN A 141 -3.71 -3.08 -16.63
C GLN A 141 -2.52 -3.51 -17.49
N ILE A 142 -2.44 -3.01 -18.73
CA ILE A 142 -1.41 -3.44 -19.68
C ILE A 142 -0.09 -2.78 -19.25
N LEU A 143 0.74 -3.56 -18.55
CA LEU A 143 2.17 -3.30 -18.43
C LEU A 143 2.76 -3.44 -19.85
N LEU A 144 3.25 -2.32 -20.40
CA LEU A 144 4.07 -2.33 -21.62
C LEU A 144 5.44 -2.98 -21.35
#